data_AF-U2IUB5-F1
#
_entry.id   AF-U2IUB5-F1
#
_cell.length_a   1.000
_cell.length_b   1.000
_cell.length_c   1.000
_cell.angle_alpha   90.00
_cell.angle_beta   90.00
_cell.angle_gamma   90.00
#
_symmetry.space_group_name_H-M   'P 1'
#
loop_
_entity.id
_entity.type
_entity.pdbx_description
1 polymer ?
#
loop_
_entity_poly.entity_id
_entity_poly.type
_entity_poly.pdbx_seq_one_letter_code
_entity_poly.pdbx_strand_id
1 'polypeptide(L)'
;MKRDFVRSVVIFLVLSLVFALVSCEEKIPDLSKKERDPRLVGGWYAVEKEGETTHPKDRFVEFLADGSCRGFTFAGGGRQFYYTEGSDRLMFFVQGDWLKITNRVYDYYYEIKSDTLFLWSEQKHMEARRYKSARAYVREGK
;
A
#
# COMPACT_ATOMS: atom_id res chain seq x y z
N MET A 1 -11.80 30.60 -45.64
CA MET A 1 -12.93 29.88 -45.02
C MET A 1 -12.62 28.44 -44.63
N LYS A 2 -12.19 27.54 -45.53
CA LYS A 2 -11.90 26.13 -45.13
C LYS A 2 -10.70 25.97 -44.18
N ARG A 3 -9.66 26.81 -44.33
CA ARG A 3 -8.40 26.69 -43.56
C ARG A 3 -8.55 27.15 -42.09
N ASP A 4 -9.36 28.19 -41.86
CA ASP A 4 -9.62 28.74 -40.52
C ASP A 4 -10.55 27.81 -39.72
N PHE A 5 -11.51 27.18 -40.40
CA PHE A 5 -12.38 26.16 -39.79
C PHE A 5 -11.59 24.92 -39.35
N VAL A 6 -10.71 24.39 -40.20
CA VAL A 6 -9.84 23.25 -39.84
C VAL A 6 -8.92 23.61 -38.68
N ARG A 7 -8.33 24.81 -38.68
CA ARG A 7 -7.47 25.27 -37.59
C ARG A 7 -8.24 25.39 -36.27
N SER A 8 -9.46 25.89 -36.31
CA SER A 8 -10.32 26.01 -35.13
C SER A 8 -10.73 24.65 -34.57
N VAL A 9 -11.06 23.68 -35.44
CA VAL A 9 -11.41 22.31 -35.03
C VAL A 9 -10.21 21.59 -34.41
N VAL A 10 -9.01 21.75 -35.00
CA VAL A 10 -7.78 21.17 -34.46
C VAL A 10 -7.43 21.76 -33.09
N ILE A 11 -7.55 23.09 -32.92
CA ILE A 11 -7.32 23.74 -31.63
C ILE A 11 -8.30 23.23 -30.57
N PHE A 12 -9.58 23.08 -30.92
CA PHE A 12 -10.60 22.56 -30.00
C PHE A 12 -10.33 21.10 -29.59
N LEU A 13 -9.89 20.26 -30.53
CA LEU A 13 -9.49 18.87 -30.26
C LEU A 13 -8.28 18.80 -29.34
N VAL A 14 -7.23 19.60 -29.60
CA VAL A 14 -6.03 19.65 -28.75
C VAL A 14 -6.38 20.13 -27.34
N LEU A 15 -7.20 21.18 -27.21
CA LEU A 15 -7.66 21.66 -25.91
C LEU A 15 -8.48 20.58 -25.18
N SER A 16 -9.42 19.92 -25.86
CA SER A 16 -10.22 18.84 -25.25
C SER A 16 -9.35 17.67 -24.77
N LEU A 17 -8.27 17.35 -25.49
CA LEU A 17 -7.31 16.32 -25.09
C LEU A 17 -6.49 16.76 -23.87
N VAL A 18 -6.06 18.02 -23.81
CA VAL A 18 -5.36 18.58 -22.64
C VAL A 18 -6.28 18.58 -21.42
N PHE A 19 -7.55 18.97 -21.55
CA PHE A 19 -8.54 18.91 -20.46
C PHE A 19 -8.85 17.48 -20.03
N ALA A 20 -8.94 16.52 -20.97
CA ALA A 20 -9.13 15.11 -20.65
C ALA A 20 -7.92 14.53 -19.88
N LEU A 21 -6.69 14.94 -20.23
CA LEU A 21 -5.47 14.53 -19.53
C LEU A 21 -5.37 15.14 -18.12
N VAL A 22 -5.83 16.38 -17.92
CA VAL A 22 -5.84 17.04 -16.60
C VAL A 22 -6.98 16.53 -15.71
N SER A 23 -8.12 16.12 -16.28
CA SER A 23 -9.26 15.60 -15.51
C SER A 23 -9.03 14.20 -14.93
N CYS A 24 -7.97 13.49 -15.35
CA CYS A 24 -7.52 12.23 -14.74
C CYS A 24 -6.65 12.46 -13.49
N GLU A 25 -7.00 13.45 -12.66
CA GLU A 25 -6.48 13.52 -11.31
C GLU A 25 -7.18 12.45 -10.46
N GLU A 26 -6.61 11.24 -10.41
CA GLU A 26 -6.92 10.31 -9.33
C GLU A 26 -6.59 11.00 -8.00
N LYS A 27 -7.63 11.37 -7.25
CA LYS A 27 -7.49 11.95 -5.93
C LYS A 27 -6.90 10.87 -5.03
N ILE A 28 -5.79 11.18 -4.35
CA ILE A 28 -5.21 10.29 -3.33
C ILE A 28 -6.35 9.91 -2.37
N PRO A 29 -6.58 8.61 -2.09
CA PRO A 29 -7.67 8.19 -1.23
C PRO A 29 -7.54 8.89 0.13
N ASP A 30 -8.65 9.43 0.63
CA ASP A 30 -8.68 10.02 1.97
C ASP A 30 -8.63 8.90 3.01
N LEU A 31 -7.41 8.63 3.50
CA LEU A 31 -7.15 7.58 4.49
C LEU A 31 -7.48 8.02 5.93
N SER A 32 -7.84 9.29 6.14
CA SER A 32 -8.13 9.81 7.50
C SER A 32 -9.32 9.12 8.15
N LYS A 33 -10.30 8.68 7.34
CA LYS A 33 -11.54 8.02 7.76
C LYS A 33 -11.45 6.50 7.79
N LYS A 34 -10.32 5.92 7.37
CA LYS A 34 -10.14 4.47 7.34
C LYS A 34 -9.84 3.94 8.74
N GLU A 35 -10.41 2.77 9.05
CA GLU A 35 -10.16 2.06 10.29
C GLU A 35 -8.70 1.60 10.39
N ARG A 36 -8.17 1.55 11.61
CA ARG A 36 -6.83 1.04 11.90
C ARG A 36 -6.88 0.27 13.21
N ASP A 37 -6.49 -1.01 13.18
CA ASP A 37 -6.31 -1.78 14.40
C ASP A 37 -5.15 -1.17 15.24
N PRO A 38 -5.44 -0.62 16.43
CA PRO A 38 -4.41 0.00 17.28
C PRO A 38 -3.37 -1.02 17.75
N ARG A 39 -3.68 -2.32 17.73
CA ARG A 39 -2.72 -3.38 18.09
C ARG A 39 -1.57 -3.46 17.10
N LEU A 40 -1.70 -2.98 15.87
CA LEU A 40 -0.61 -2.97 14.90
C LEU A 40 0.46 -1.92 15.23
N VAL A 41 0.11 -0.84 15.92
CA VAL A 41 0.99 0.30 16.17
C VAL A 41 2.25 -0.13 16.93
N GLY A 42 3.39 0.38 16.47
CA GLY A 42 4.73 0.08 16.99
C GLY A 42 5.64 -0.65 16.01
N GLY A 43 6.86 -0.93 16.47
CA GLY A 43 7.90 -1.63 15.72
C GLY A 43 7.75 -3.15 15.78
N TRP A 44 8.17 -3.81 14.70
CA TRP A 44 8.14 -5.26 14.54
C TRP A 44 9.37 -5.76 13.79
N TYR A 45 10.05 -6.78 14.30
CA TYR A 45 11.20 -7.44 13.67
C TYR A 45 10.78 -8.68 12.91
N ALA A 46 11.24 -8.83 11.68
CA ALA A 46 10.97 -10.02 10.87
C ALA A 46 11.57 -11.28 11.53
N VAL A 47 10.78 -12.35 11.53
CA VAL A 47 11.25 -13.69 11.89
C VAL A 47 11.86 -14.31 10.63
N GLU A 48 13.18 -14.50 10.65
CA GLU A 48 13.87 -15.16 9.55
C GLU A 48 13.42 -16.63 9.45
N LYS A 49 13.15 -17.09 8.22
CA LYS A 49 12.90 -18.50 7.94
C LYS A 49 14.17 -19.13 7.43
N GLU A 50 14.40 -20.37 7.82
CA GLU A 50 15.52 -21.16 7.32
C GLU A 50 15.50 -21.22 5.79
N GLY A 51 16.59 -20.78 5.15
CA GLY A 51 16.72 -20.73 3.70
C GLY A 51 16.10 -19.52 3.00
N GLU A 52 15.44 -18.60 3.71
CA GLU A 52 14.91 -17.36 3.14
C GLU A 52 15.65 -16.13 3.70
N THR A 53 16.24 -15.33 2.82
CA THR A 53 16.84 -14.05 3.21
C THR A 53 15.80 -12.94 3.16
N THR A 54 15.43 -12.39 4.30
CA THR A 54 14.56 -11.21 4.36
C THR A 54 15.31 -10.00 3.82
N HIS A 55 14.68 -9.24 2.92
CA HIS A 55 15.27 -8.01 2.39
C HIS A 55 15.64 -7.07 3.55
N PRO A 56 16.83 -6.43 3.56
CA PRO A 56 17.29 -5.66 4.72
C PRO A 56 16.31 -4.60 5.22
N LYS A 57 15.55 -3.97 4.31
CA LYS A 57 14.51 -3.00 4.68
C LYS A 57 13.35 -3.65 5.44
N ASP A 58 12.96 -4.87 5.06
CA ASP A 58 11.82 -5.59 5.65
C ASP A 58 12.15 -6.21 7.01
N ARG A 59 13.41 -6.17 7.46
CA ARG A 59 13.79 -6.77 8.75
C ARG A 59 13.16 -6.07 9.94
N PHE A 60 12.88 -4.78 9.82
CA PHE A 60 12.17 -4.01 10.82
C PHE A 60 11.11 -3.17 10.12
N VAL A 61 9.87 -3.36 10.54
CA VAL A 61 8.73 -2.60 10.05
C VAL A 61 8.06 -1.89 11.21
N GLU A 62 7.50 -0.72 10.95
CA GLU A 62 6.81 0.05 11.97
C GLU A 62 5.50 0.61 11.42
N PHE A 63 4.46 0.49 12.24
CA PHE A 63 3.15 1.09 12.01
C PHE A 63 2.98 2.29 12.94
N LEU A 64 2.72 3.45 12.37
CA LEU A 64 2.54 4.70 13.11
C LEU A 64 1.06 5.01 13.32
N ALA A 65 0.73 5.65 14.44
CA ALA A 65 -0.66 5.93 14.82
C ALA A 65 -1.42 6.84 13.82
N ASP A 66 -0.68 7.64 13.04
CA ASP A 66 -1.22 8.50 11.99
C ASP A 66 -1.60 7.73 10.70
N GLY A 67 -1.34 6.41 10.67
CA GLY A 67 -1.63 5.55 9.53
C GLY A 67 -0.49 5.46 8.52
N SER A 68 0.65 6.12 8.75
CA SER A 68 1.87 5.86 7.97
C SER A 68 2.58 4.59 8.44
N CYS A 69 3.39 4.00 7.57
CA CYS A 69 4.23 2.85 7.91
C CYS A 69 5.57 2.92 7.18
N ARG A 70 6.56 2.17 7.70
CA ARG A 70 7.92 2.11 7.12
C ARG A 70 8.50 0.71 7.24
N GLY A 71 9.53 0.46 6.45
CA GLY A 71 10.28 -0.81 6.43
C GLY A 71 9.85 -1.77 5.32
N PHE A 72 8.62 -1.69 4.81
CA PHE A 72 8.18 -2.61 3.75
C PHE A 72 8.80 -2.30 2.38
N THR A 73 9.22 -3.34 1.68
CA THR A 73 9.79 -3.30 0.32
C THR A 73 8.66 -3.54 -0.69
N PHE A 74 7.80 -2.54 -0.83
CA PHE A 74 6.81 -2.50 -1.90
C PHE A 74 7.39 -1.92 -3.19
N ALA A 75 6.83 -2.34 -4.33
CA ALA A 75 7.16 -1.72 -5.61
C ALA A 75 6.49 -0.34 -5.71
N GLY A 76 7.13 0.61 -6.40
CA GLY A 76 6.61 1.97 -6.60
C GLY A 76 7.36 3.06 -5.83
N GLY A 77 8.07 2.70 -4.75
CA GLY A 77 8.77 3.69 -3.92
C GLY A 77 7.82 4.62 -3.17
N GLY A 78 8.37 5.52 -2.36
CA GLY A 78 7.62 6.58 -1.70
C GLY A 78 6.94 6.25 -0.37
N ARG A 79 5.97 7.10 -0.01
CA ARG A 79 5.31 7.10 1.31
C ARG A 79 4.32 5.96 1.40
N GLN A 80 4.35 5.24 2.51
CA GLN A 80 3.52 4.06 2.73
C GLN A 80 2.54 4.35 3.84
N PHE A 81 1.29 3.98 3.60
CA PHE A 81 0.20 4.12 4.54
C PHE A 81 -0.50 2.78 4.70
N TYR A 82 -1.14 2.57 5.83
CA TYR A 82 -1.89 1.36 6.11
C TYR A 82 -3.26 1.65 6.69
N TYR A 83 -4.17 0.71 6.47
CA TYR A 83 -5.46 0.67 7.13
C TYR A 83 -5.98 -0.75 7.18
N THR A 84 -6.95 -1.00 8.05
CA THR A 84 -7.58 -2.31 8.22
C THR A 84 -9.02 -2.25 7.75
N GLU A 85 -9.53 -3.38 7.29
CA GLU A 85 -10.95 -3.57 6.97
C GLU A 85 -11.45 -4.85 7.63
N GLY A 86 -12.47 -4.75 8.48
CA GLY A 86 -12.94 -5.90 9.25
C GLY A 86 -11.88 -6.40 10.24
N SER A 87 -11.92 -7.69 10.55
CA SER A 87 -11.08 -8.27 11.62
C SER A 87 -9.71 -8.75 11.15
N ASP A 88 -9.48 -8.91 9.85
CA ASP A 88 -8.35 -9.68 9.32
C ASP A 88 -7.71 -9.11 8.05
N ARG A 89 -8.27 -8.08 7.41
CA ARG A 89 -7.65 -7.45 6.22
C ARG A 89 -6.79 -6.26 6.61
N LEU A 90 -5.58 -6.22 6.03
CA LEU A 90 -4.61 -5.16 6.16
C LEU A 90 -4.21 -4.69 4.77
N MET A 91 -4.46 -3.42 4.49
CA MET A 91 -4.22 -2.82 3.18
C MET A 91 -3.10 -1.80 3.29
N PHE A 92 -2.17 -1.83 2.35
CA PHE A 92 -1.10 -0.85 2.23
C PHE A 92 -1.33 0.00 1.00
N PHE A 93 -1.36 1.33 1.19
CA PHE A 93 -1.34 2.30 0.10
C PHE A 93 0.07 2.87 -0.02
N VAL A 94 0.69 2.67 -1.18
CA VAL A 94 2.02 3.17 -1.49
C VAL A 94 1.85 4.33 -2.46
N GLN A 95 2.18 5.53 -1.99
CA GLN A 95 2.17 6.74 -2.78
C GLN A 95 3.48 6.87 -3.54
N GLY A 96 3.38 6.94 -4.87
CA GLY A 96 4.53 7.12 -5.75
C GLY A 96 5.22 8.48 -5.63
N ASP A 97 6.53 8.51 -5.92
CA ASP A 97 7.39 9.68 -5.68
C ASP A 97 7.24 10.85 -6.69
N TRP A 98 6.58 10.66 -7.85
CA TRP A 98 6.55 11.69 -8.92
C TRP A 98 5.22 11.81 -9.66
N LEU A 99 4.64 10.71 -10.13
CA LEU A 99 3.35 10.70 -10.83
C LEU A 99 2.34 9.88 -10.02
N LYS A 100 1.12 10.40 -9.82
CA LYS A 100 0.02 9.69 -9.11
C LYS A 100 -0.27 8.30 -9.71
N ILE A 101 0.13 8.06 -10.96
CA ILE A 101 0.00 6.81 -11.72
C ILE A 101 0.81 5.65 -11.12
N THR A 102 1.81 5.94 -10.28
CA THR A 102 2.60 4.89 -9.61
C THR A 102 2.08 4.53 -8.23
N ASN A 103 0.91 5.06 -7.83
CA ASN A 103 0.24 4.64 -6.60
C ASN A 103 -0.14 3.16 -6.69
N ARG A 104 0.04 2.42 -5.59
CA ARG A 104 -0.31 1.01 -5.52
C ARG A 104 -1.03 0.69 -4.22
N VAL A 105 -1.98 -0.23 -4.30
CA VAL A 105 -2.61 -0.84 -3.13
C VAL A 105 -2.16 -2.30 -3.05
N TYR A 106 -1.69 -2.71 -1.88
CA TYR A 106 -1.37 -4.09 -1.57
C TYR A 106 -2.34 -4.61 -0.53
N ASP A 107 -2.94 -5.77 -0.81
CA ASP A 107 -3.90 -6.43 0.06
C ASP A 107 -3.23 -7.61 0.77
N TYR A 108 -3.35 -7.64 2.09
CA TYR A 108 -2.85 -8.69 2.95
C TYR A 108 -3.90 -9.09 3.97
N TYR A 109 -3.76 -10.30 4.46
CA TYR A 109 -4.51 -10.82 5.60
C TYR A 109 -3.57 -10.93 6.78
N TYR A 110 -4.05 -10.60 7.98
CA TYR A 110 -3.20 -10.60 9.17
C TYR A 110 -3.82 -11.28 10.37
N GLU A 111 -2.96 -11.75 11.26
CA GLU A 111 -3.31 -12.20 12.60
C GLU A 111 -2.23 -11.73 13.57
N ILE A 112 -2.63 -11.22 14.73
CA ILE A 112 -1.72 -10.99 15.85
C ILE A 112 -1.99 -12.09 16.89
N LYS A 113 -1.01 -12.97 17.10
CA LYS A 113 -1.06 -14.00 18.14
C LYS A 113 -0.01 -13.72 19.18
N SER A 114 -0.45 -13.31 20.37
CA SER A 114 0.39 -12.79 21.45
C SER A 114 1.26 -11.64 20.92
N ASP A 115 2.51 -11.95 20.57
CA ASP A 115 3.56 -11.01 20.30
C ASP A 115 4.05 -11.06 18.85
N THR A 116 3.43 -11.93 18.06
CA THR A 116 3.77 -12.18 16.67
C THR A 116 2.66 -11.71 15.75
N LEU A 117 3.02 -10.87 14.78
CA LEU A 117 2.23 -10.49 13.64
C LEU A 117 2.50 -11.46 12.48
N PHE A 118 1.46 -12.08 11.96
CA PHE A 118 1.51 -12.90 10.75
C PHE A 118 0.81 -12.17 9.61
N LEU A 119 1.45 -12.10 8.43
CA LEU A 119 0.91 -11.51 7.21
C LEU A 119 0.87 -12.54 6.08
N TRP A 120 -0.29 -12.72 5.45
CA TRP A 120 -0.49 -13.56 4.28
C TRP A 120 -0.93 -12.74 3.07
N SER A 121 -0.41 -13.06 1.89
CA SER A 121 -0.86 -12.47 0.62
C SER A 121 -2.17 -13.08 0.11
N GLU A 122 -2.61 -14.21 0.67
CA GLU A 122 -3.77 -14.96 0.20
C GLU A 122 -4.68 -15.35 1.37
N GLN A 123 -5.98 -15.06 1.23
CA GLN A 123 -6.99 -15.33 2.26
C GLN A 123 -7.03 -16.81 2.66
N LYS A 124 -7.03 -17.72 1.67
CA LYS A 124 -7.08 -19.17 1.90
C LYS A 124 -5.95 -19.68 2.79
N HIS A 125 -4.80 -18.99 2.81
CA HIS A 125 -3.66 -19.37 3.64
C HIS A 125 -3.82 -18.88 5.08
N MET A 126 -4.38 -17.68 5.27
CA MET A 126 -4.74 -17.18 6.57
C MET A 126 -5.86 -18.02 7.20
N GLU A 127 -6.94 -18.31 6.46
CA GLU A 127 -8.08 -19.11 6.95
C GLU A 127 -7.65 -20.51 7.39
N ALA A 128 -6.75 -21.14 6.62
CA ALA A 128 -6.17 -22.43 6.95
C ALA A 128 -5.02 -22.35 7.97
N ARG A 129 -4.74 -21.16 8.54
CA ARG A 129 -3.65 -20.90 9.50
C ARG A 129 -2.30 -21.48 9.07
N ARG A 130 -1.97 -21.33 7.78
CA ARG A 130 -0.70 -21.82 7.22
C ARG A 130 0.43 -20.88 7.59
N TYR A 131 0.89 -20.93 8.84
CA TYR A 131 1.94 -20.03 9.35
C TYR A 131 3.25 -20.12 8.56
N LYS A 132 3.57 -21.29 7.99
CA LYS A 132 4.75 -21.46 7.13
C LYS A 132 4.72 -20.59 5.87
N SER A 133 3.55 -20.23 5.34
CA SER A 133 3.43 -19.32 4.19
C SER A 133 3.26 -17.85 4.59
N ALA A 134 3.08 -17.55 5.89
CA ALA A 134 3.00 -16.18 6.38
C ALA A 134 4.39 -15.53 6.43
N ARG A 135 4.47 -14.21 6.24
CA ARG A 135 5.58 -13.44 6.82
C ARG A 135 5.28 -13.22 8.29
N ALA A 136 6.24 -13.50 9.16
CA ALA A 136 6.06 -13.34 10.60
C ALA A 136 6.97 -12.23 11.12
N TYR A 137 6.46 -11.45 12.07
CA TYR A 137 7.20 -10.41 12.76
C TYR A 137 6.94 -10.46 14.26
N VAL A 138 7.96 -10.25 15.08
CA VAL A 138 7.84 -10.15 16.55
C VAL A 138 7.89 -8.69 16.95
N ARG A 139 7.03 -8.28 17.89
CA ARG A 139 6.99 -6.89 18.37
C ARG A 139 8.33 -6.47 18.98
N GLU A 140 8.76 -5.25 18.68
CA GLU A 140 9.92 -4.61 19.29
C GLU A 140 9.77 -4.48 20.82
N GLY A 141 10.88 -4.68 21.55
CA GLY A 141 10.90 -4.59 23.01
C GLY A 141 10.42 -5.84 23.75
N LYS A 142 10.56 -7.01 23.12
CA LYS A 142 10.25 -8.32 23.69
C LYS A 142 11.45 -9.24 23.70
#